data_AF-A0A533RGJ9-F1
#
_entry.id   AF-A0A533RGJ9-F1
#
_cell.length_a   1.000
_cell.length_b   1.000
_cell.length_c   1.000
_cell.angle_alpha   90.00
_cell.angle_beta   90.00
_cell.angle_gamma   90.00
#
_symmetry.space_group_name_H-M   'P 1'
#
loop_
_entity.id
_entity.type
_entity.pdbx_description
1 polymer ?
#
loop_
_entity_poly.entity_id
_entity_poly.type
_entity_poly.pdbx_seq_one_letter_code
_entity_poly.pdbx_strand_id
1 'polypeptide(L)'
;MKCLILADDRLDLLATLEPILKHWGYRVLTATEAEQVNVFLAGSSPAMLMIGSHFLSRITLPQAKVPLPVLVLRHPDCPVEESGPDAALNVPIDIFELFAIIQRRVEKHPRHNLRLRLQLPGMYRTRGEDYVLAEVLSLSMAGLFFRSPLKLAKGDRISAVFPLLGHSKELEVEGTVLYVIEPAPQNNYMQGFGLGFTSLNTEQATFLERFIEESFLNEVAACQPGVGDFSATQLKR
;
A
#
# COMPACT_ATOMS: atom_id res chain seq x y z
N MET A 1 -3.10 8.48 14.96
CA MET A 1 -3.43 8.36 13.53
C MET A 1 -2.89 9.57 12.81
N LYS A 2 -2.13 9.40 11.73
CA LYS A 2 -1.55 10.54 10.98
C LYS A 2 -2.58 11.15 10.05
N CYS A 3 -2.49 12.45 9.84
CA CYS A 3 -3.41 13.21 9.00
C CYS A 3 -2.73 13.56 7.67
N LEU A 4 -3.39 13.31 6.55
CA LEU A 4 -2.96 13.73 5.22
C LEU A 4 -3.98 14.73 4.69
N ILE A 5 -3.51 15.76 4.01
CA ILE A 5 -4.37 16.66 3.23
C ILE A 5 -4.29 16.22 1.77
N LEU A 6 -5.45 16.04 1.14
CA LEU A 6 -5.56 15.71 -0.27
C LEU A 6 -6.35 16.82 -0.96
N ALA A 7 -5.72 17.53 -1.88
CA ALA A 7 -6.29 18.71 -2.51
C ALA A 7 -6.18 18.66 -4.03
N ASP A 8 -7.31 18.63 -4.74
CA ASP A 8 -7.36 18.61 -6.21
C ASP A 8 -8.75 19.06 -6.66
N ASP A 9 -8.90 19.62 -7.85
CA ASP A 9 -10.19 19.99 -8.42
C ASP A 9 -10.87 18.82 -9.16
N ARG A 10 -10.12 17.75 -9.48
CA ARG A 10 -10.65 16.52 -10.08
C ARG A 10 -11.35 15.66 -9.03
N LEU A 11 -12.67 15.80 -8.94
CA LEU A 11 -13.50 15.07 -7.97
C LEU A 11 -13.32 13.54 -8.04
N ASP A 12 -13.22 12.97 -9.25
CA ASP A 12 -12.99 11.53 -9.42
C ASP A 12 -11.66 11.07 -8.80
N LEU A 13 -10.61 11.90 -8.88
CA LEU A 13 -9.32 11.59 -8.29
C LEU A 13 -9.39 11.62 -6.76
N LEU A 14 -10.11 12.59 -6.20
CA LEU A 14 -10.37 12.65 -4.76
C LEU A 14 -11.18 11.45 -4.28
N ALA A 15 -12.26 11.10 -4.99
CA ALA A 15 -13.13 9.97 -4.72
C ALA A 15 -12.39 8.63 -4.74
N THR A 16 -11.35 8.52 -5.57
CA THR A 16 -10.51 7.32 -5.66
C THR A 16 -9.42 7.29 -4.57
N LEU A 17 -8.70 8.39 -4.37
CA LEU A 17 -7.55 8.40 -3.45
C LEU A 17 -7.96 8.47 -1.97
N GLU A 18 -9.05 9.16 -1.63
CA GLU A 18 -9.48 9.27 -0.22
C GLU A 18 -9.77 7.88 0.41
N PRO A 19 -10.57 6.98 -0.21
CA PRO A 19 -10.79 5.63 0.30
C PRO A 19 -9.50 4.81 0.42
N ILE A 20 -8.59 4.89 -0.55
CA ILE A 20 -7.30 4.19 -0.53
C ILE A 20 -6.49 4.61 0.71
N LEU A 21 -6.35 5.92 0.92
CA LEU A 21 -5.58 6.46 2.04
C LEU A 21 -6.23 6.13 3.39
N LYS A 22 -7.57 6.19 3.48
CA LYS A 22 -8.31 5.77 4.68
C LYS A 22 -8.12 4.28 4.97
N HIS A 23 -8.18 3.45 3.93
CA HIS A 23 -7.97 2.01 4.03
C HIS A 23 -6.56 1.68 4.55
N TRP A 24 -5.54 2.46 4.19
CA TRP A 24 -4.19 2.37 4.77
C TRP A 24 -4.07 2.90 6.22
N GLY A 25 -5.16 3.39 6.80
CA GLY A 25 -5.22 3.84 8.19
C GLY A 25 -4.86 5.32 8.40
N TYR A 26 -4.90 6.14 7.34
CA TYR A 26 -4.69 7.57 7.45
C TYR A 26 -6.00 8.33 7.68
N ARG A 27 -5.94 9.42 8.45
CA ARG A 27 -7.00 10.43 8.45
C ARG A 27 -6.79 11.30 7.21
N VAL A 28 -7.81 11.50 6.39
CA VAL A 28 -7.73 12.31 5.17
C VAL A 28 -8.61 13.54 5.32
N LEU A 29 -8.06 14.72 5.00
CA LEU A 29 -8.81 15.96 4.82
C LEU A 29 -8.80 16.31 3.33
N THR A 30 -9.95 16.25 2.68
CA THR A 30 -10.10 16.55 1.26
C THR A 30 -10.46 18.00 1.03
N ALA A 31 -9.79 18.66 0.09
CA ALA A 31 -10.08 20.02 -0.33
C ALA A 31 -10.24 20.08 -1.86
N THR A 32 -11.25 20.81 -2.33
CA THR A 32 -11.46 21.07 -3.76
C THR A 32 -11.02 22.47 -4.17
N GLU A 33 -10.60 23.29 -3.19
CA GLU A 33 -10.24 24.68 -3.39
C GLU A 33 -9.01 25.05 -2.54
N ALA A 34 -8.14 25.91 -3.08
CA ALA A 34 -6.90 26.33 -2.40
C ALA A 34 -7.14 27.02 -1.04
N GLU A 35 -8.27 27.73 -0.88
CA GLU A 35 -8.62 28.38 0.40
C GLU A 35 -8.83 27.36 1.51
N GLN A 36 -9.52 26.26 1.22
CA GLN A 36 -9.72 25.15 2.16
C GLN A 36 -8.38 24.52 2.56
N VAL A 37 -7.44 24.40 1.62
CA VAL A 37 -6.08 23.90 1.92
C VAL A 37 -5.40 24.77 2.95
N ASN A 38 -5.44 26.09 2.80
CA ASN A 38 -4.84 27.02 3.75
C ASN A 38 -5.51 26.92 5.14
N VAL A 39 -6.84 26.76 5.20
CA VAL A 39 -7.56 26.52 6.47
C VAL A 39 -7.09 25.22 7.12
N PHE A 40 -6.95 24.13 6.37
CA PHE A 40 -6.47 22.86 6.90
C PHE A 40 -5.00 22.93 7.33
N LEU A 41 -4.13 23.61 6.59
CA LEU A 41 -2.73 23.80 6.97
C LEU A 41 -2.60 24.61 8.26
N ALA A 42 -3.46 25.62 8.47
CA ALA A 42 -3.46 26.45 9.68
C ALA A 42 -4.10 25.74 10.88
N GLY A 43 -5.18 24.97 10.64
CA GLY A 43 -6.00 24.35 11.69
C GLY A 43 -5.61 22.91 12.03
N SER A 44 -4.67 22.30 11.29
CA SER A 44 -4.26 20.91 11.52
C SER A 44 -2.74 20.75 11.52
N SER A 45 -2.27 19.61 12.00
CA SER A 45 -0.86 19.21 11.92
C SER A 45 -0.75 18.03 10.94
N PRO A 46 -0.81 18.28 9.63
CA PRO A 46 -0.73 17.24 8.62
C PRO A 46 0.68 16.63 8.60
N ALA A 47 0.74 15.33 8.30
CA ALA A 47 1.98 14.60 8.11
C ALA A 47 2.46 14.65 6.64
N MET A 48 1.57 15.00 5.71
CA MET A 48 1.86 15.21 4.29
C MET A 48 0.73 16.02 3.65
N LEU A 49 1.08 16.81 2.64
CA LEU A 49 0.16 17.46 1.71
C LEU A 49 0.28 16.79 0.34
N MET A 50 -0.82 16.26 -0.18
CA MET A 50 -0.97 15.81 -1.56
C MET A 50 -1.80 16.85 -2.31
N ILE A 51 -1.24 17.45 -3.36
CA ILE A 51 -1.85 18.62 -4.00
C ILE A 51 -1.74 18.60 -5.52
N GLY A 52 -2.84 18.89 -6.21
CA GLY A 52 -2.88 19.14 -7.64
C GLY A 52 -1.94 20.29 -8.03
N SER A 53 -1.18 20.12 -9.10
CA SER A 53 -0.16 21.08 -9.49
C SER A 53 -0.66 22.52 -9.67
N HIS A 54 -1.88 22.68 -10.16
CA HIS A 54 -2.53 23.97 -10.40
C HIS A 54 -2.83 24.76 -9.10
N PHE A 55 -2.81 24.12 -7.92
CA PHE A 55 -3.00 24.81 -6.63
C PHE A 55 -1.71 25.31 -5.99
N LEU A 56 -0.54 24.86 -6.44
CA LEU A 56 0.74 25.17 -5.78
C LEU A 56 1.02 26.66 -5.65
N SER A 57 0.71 27.45 -6.67
CA SER A 57 0.91 28.90 -6.67
C SER A 57 -0.07 29.66 -5.78
N ARG A 58 -1.12 28.99 -5.29
CA ARG A 58 -2.24 29.59 -4.55
C ARG A 58 -2.23 29.26 -3.05
N ILE A 59 -1.27 28.45 -2.60
CA ILE A 59 -1.15 28.03 -1.21
C ILE A 59 0.11 28.59 -0.57
N THR A 60 0.04 28.80 0.74
CA THR A 60 1.20 29.21 1.54
C THR A 60 1.63 28.05 2.41
N LEU A 61 2.78 27.44 2.08
CA LEU A 61 3.33 26.37 2.90
C LEU A 61 3.83 26.94 4.25
N PRO A 62 3.51 26.28 5.38
CA PRO A 62 3.97 26.73 6.68
C PRO A 62 5.49 26.68 6.77
N GLN A 63 6.11 27.78 7.20
CA GLN A 63 7.54 27.83 7.52
C GLN A 63 7.78 27.18 8.89
N ALA A 64 7.85 25.85 8.91
CA ALA A 64 8.12 25.07 10.11
C ALA A 64 9.58 24.60 10.18
N LYS A 65 10.08 24.32 11.40
CA LYS A 65 11.42 23.73 11.61
C LYS A 65 11.59 22.38 10.92
N VAL A 66 10.50 21.63 10.79
CA VAL A 66 10.44 20.39 10.00
C VAL A 66 9.58 20.68 8.78
N PRO A 67 10.11 20.58 7.56
CA PRO A 67 9.33 20.84 6.36
C PRO A 67 8.23 19.80 6.21
N LEU A 68 7.01 20.26 5.91
CA LEU A 68 5.87 19.40 5.58
C LEU A 68 6.15 18.72 4.24
N PRO A 69 6.15 17.37 4.15
CA PRO A 69 6.31 16.69 2.88
C PRO A 69 5.18 17.06 1.90
N VAL A 70 5.54 17.49 0.69
CA VAL A 70 4.58 17.85 -0.37
C VAL A 70 4.69 16.89 -1.54
N LEU A 71 3.61 16.18 -1.85
CA LEU A 71 3.47 15.35 -3.03
C LEU A 71 2.56 16.04 -4.05
N VAL A 72 3.11 16.33 -5.23
CA VAL A 72 2.36 17.00 -6.30
C VAL A 72 1.69 15.98 -7.21
N LEU A 73 0.39 16.13 -7.43
CA LEU A 73 -0.38 15.38 -8.40
C LEU A 73 -0.38 16.17 -9.71
N ARG A 74 0.27 15.65 -10.75
CA ARG A 74 0.38 16.37 -12.02
C ARG A 74 -1.00 16.55 -12.65
N HIS A 75 -1.25 17.76 -13.12
CA HIS A 75 -2.41 18.12 -13.91
C HIS A 75 -2.01 18.21 -15.40
N PRO A 76 -2.78 17.61 -16.33
CA PRO A 76 -2.46 17.64 -17.76
C PRO A 76 -2.28 19.06 -18.30
N ASP A 77 -3.12 19.99 -17.84
CA ASP A 77 -3.15 21.37 -18.31
C ASP A 77 -2.17 22.31 -17.57
N CYS A 78 -1.39 21.79 -16.62
CA CYS A 78 -0.45 22.58 -15.84
C CYS A 78 0.91 21.86 -15.71
N PRO A 79 1.83 22.07 -16.68
CA PRO A 79 3.16 21.52 -16.60
C PRO A 79 3.91 22.15 -15.42
N VAL A 80 4.32 21.30 -14.47
CA VAL A 80 5.14 21.71 -13.33
C VAL A 80 6.59 21.65 -13.72
N GLU A 81 7.33 22.74 -13.50
CA GLU A 81 8.79 22.76 -13.58
C GLU A 81 9.37 21.77 -12.55
N GLU A 82 10.38 20.99 -12.93
CA GLU A 82 10.94 19.90 -12.12
C GLU A 82 11.54 20.39 -10.78
N SER A 83 11.81 21.69 -10.68
CA SER A 83 12.37 22.36 -9.50
C SER A 83 11.27 22.95 -8.62
N GLY A 84 10.72 22.17 -7.68
CA GLY A 84 9.77 22.71 -6.70
C GLY A 84 9.33 21.79 -5.56
N PRO A 85 8.78 20.59 -5.83
CA PRO A 85 8.23 19.72 -4.78
C PRO A 85 9.13 18.54 -4.38
N ASP A 86 8.90 18.00 -3.18
CA ASP A 86 9.59 16.82 -2.63
C ASP A 86 9.42 15.56 -3.50
N ALA A 87 8.26 15.43 -4.15
CA ALA A 87 7.94 14.36 -5.09
C ALA A 87 6.76 14.79 -5.99
N ALA A 88 6.63 14.15 -7.15
CA ALA A 88 5.48 14.32 -8.02
C ALA A 88 5.00 12.96 -8.54
N LEU A 89 3.69 12.81 -8.71
CA LEU A 89 3.05 11.65 -9.33
C LEU A 89 2.27 12.07 -10.56
N ASN A 90 2.35 11.27 -11.61
CA ASN A 90 1.50 11.40 -12.79
C ASN A 90 0.10 10.86 -12.47
N VAL A 91 -0.93 11.45 -13.08
CA VAL A 91 -2.29 10.91 -13.10
C VAL A 91 -2.54 10.35 -14.51
N PRO A 92 -2.97 9.09 -14.66
CA PRO A 92 -3.42 8.15 -13.62
C PRO A 92 -2.29 7.68 -12.67
N ILE A 93 -2.66 7.43 -11.42
CA ILE A 93 -1.77 7.15 -10.28
C ILE A 93 -1.36 5.68 -10.25
N ASP A 94 -0.08 5.43 -10.05
CA ASP A 94 0.42 4.11 -9.68
C ASP A 94 0.29 3.92 -8.16
N ILE A 95 -0.49 2.93 -7.72
CA ILE A 95 -0.75 2.72 -6.30
C ILE A 95 0.48 2.26 -5.51
N PHE A 96 1.40 1.54 -6.15
CA PHE A 96 2.63 1.08 -5.51
C PHE A 96 3.62 2.23 -5.37
N GLU A 97 3.69 3.10 -6.38
CA GLU A 97 4.47 4.33 -6.32
C GLU A 97 3.94 5.28 -5.23
N LEU A 98 2.63 5.49 -5.18
CA LEU A 98 1.97 6.27 -4.12
C LEU A 98 2.27 5.70 -2.73
N PHE A 99 2.08 4.39 -2.56
CA PHE A 99 2.38 3.70 -1.31
C PHE A 99 3.84 3.91 -0.90
N ALA A 100 4.79 3.71 -1.82
CA ALA A 100 6.22 3.84 -1.56
C ALA A 100 6.61 5.27 -1.14
N ILE A 101 6.04 6.29 -1.78
CA ILE A 101 6.26 7.71 -1.44
C ILE A 101 5.77 7.99 -0.01
N ILE A 102 4.53 7.58 0.30
CA ILE A 102 3.95 7.81 1.64
C ILE A 102 4.77 7.09 2.71
N GLN A 103 5.10 5.80 2.51
CA GLN A 103 5.90 5.05 3.47
C GLN A 103 7.22 5.77 3.77
N ARG A 104 7.96 6.18 2.72
CA ARG A 104 9.27 6.83 2.88
C ARG A 104 9.20 8.19 3.58
N ARG A 105 8.17 8.98 3.30
CA ARG A 105 8.08 10.38 3.76
C ARG A 105 7.32 10.54 5.08
N VAL A 106 6.39 9.64 5.36
CA VAL A 106 5.46 9.74 6.49
C VAL A 106 5.78 8.74 7.59
N GLU A 107 6.20 7.51 7.26
CA GLU A 107 6.37 6.44 8.25
C GLU A 107 7.75 6.43 8.92
N LYS A 108 7.75 6.25 10.25
CA LYS A 108 8.99 6.09 11.04
C LYS A 108 9.69 4.77 10.70
N HIS A 109 8.90 3.74 10.40
CA HIS A 109 9.36 2.40 10.04
C HIS A 109 8.71 2.02 8.70
N PRO A 110 9.25 2.55 7.57
CA PRO A 110 8.64 2.39 6.25
C PRO A 110 8.58 0.92 5.85
N ARG A 111 7.45 0.51 5.29
CA ARG A 111 7.36 -0.75 4.56
C ARG A 111 7.79 -0.55 3.12
N HIS A 112 8.57 -1.49 2.60
CA HIS A 112 8.99 -1.46 1.20
C HIS A 112 7.91 -1.95 0.23
N ASN A 113 6.94 -2.73 0.71
CA ASN A 113 5.92 -3.35 -0.13
C ASN A 113 4.53 -3.17 0.46
N LEU A 114 3.56 -2.93 -0.41
CA LEU A 114 2.14 -3.02 -0.08
C LEU A 114 1.84 -4.45 0.36
N ARG A 115 1.08 -4.59 1.45
CA ARG A 115 0.67 -5.87 2.01
C ARG A 115 -0.84 -5.98 2.00
N LEU A 116 -1.33 -7.04 1.39
CA LEU A 116 -2.72 -7.46 1.52
C LEU A 116 -2.92 -8.23 2.81
N ARG A 117 -4.09 -8.05 3.39
CA ARG A 117 -4.65 -8.95 4.39
C ARG A 117 -5.70 -9.80 3.69
N LEU A 118 -5.47 -11.10 3.63
CA LEU A 118 -6.32 -12.03 2.92
C LEU A 118 -6.30 -13.37 3.63
N GLN A 119 -7.09 -14.33 3.15
CA GLN A 119 -7.10 -15.68 3.66
C GLN A 119 -7.10 -16.63 2.47
N LEU A 120 -5.91 -17.11 2.08
CA LEU A 120 -5.74 -18.04 0.97
C LEU A 120 -5.28 -19.39 1.50
N PRO A 121 -5.75 -20.51 0.92
CA PRO A 121 -5.11 -21.79 1.15
C PRO A 121 -3.69 -21.74 0.56
N GLY A 122 -2.76 -22.44 1.18
CA GLY A 122 -1.45 -22.64 0.61
C GLY A 122 -0.80 -23.89 1.16
N MET A 123 0.35 -24.23 0.60
CA MET A 123 1.16 -25.34 1.05
C MET A 123 2.60 -24.89 1.11
N TYR A 124 3.37 -25.50 1.99
CA TYR A 124 4.81 -25.32 1.98
C TYR A 124 5.51 -26.61 2.36
N ARG A 125 6.78 -26.72 2.02
CA ARG A 125 7.65 -27.82 2.44
C ARG A 125 9.04 -27.31 2.82
N THR A 126 9.66 -27.98 3.76
CA THR A 126 11.10 -27.85 4.02
C THR A 126 11.86 -28.82 3.10
N ARG A 127 13.20 -28.74 3.09
CA ARG A 127 14.01 -29.57 2.21
C ARG A 127 13.92 -31.05 2.62
N GLY A 128 13.38 -31.88 1.73
CA GLY A 128 13.30 -33.33 1.92
C GLY A 128 12.07 -33.79 2.69
N GLU A 129 11.13 -32.88 2.97
CA GLU A 129 9.85 -33.20 3.61
C GLU A 129 8.68 -33.04 2.62
N ASP A 130 7.55 -33.64 2.98
CA ASP A 130 6.30 -33.51 2.23
C ASP A 130 5.66 -32.12 2.41
N TYR A 131 4.74 -31.79 1.51
CA TYR A 131 3.98 -30.55 1.61
C TYR A 131 3.01 -30.57 2.80
N VAL A 132 2.98 -29.45 3.50
CA VAL A 132 2.13 -29.19 4.65
C VAL A 132 1.14 -28.10 4.27
N LEU A 133 -0.14 -28.39 4.49
CA LEU A 133 -1.21 -27.41 4.31
C LEU A 133 -1.11 -26.29 5.34
N ALA A 134 -1.28 -25.07 4.86
CA ALA A 134 -1.20 -23.85 5.64
C ALA A 134 -2.15 -22.80 5.07
N GLU A 135 -2.24 -21.67 5.77
CA GLU A 135 -3.09 -20.58 5.35
C GLU A 135 -2.28 -19.29 5.25
N VAL A 136 -2.36 -18.64 4.10
CA VAL A 136 -1.72 -17.34 3.88
C VAL A 136 -2.65 -16.27 4.43
N LEU A 137 -2.19 -15.53 5.45
CA LEU A 137 -2.96 -14.44 6.06
C LEU A 137 -2.54 -13.04 5.60
N SER A 138 -1.37 -12.95 4.97
CA SER A 138 -0.87 -11.71 4.39
C SER A 138 0.05 -12.00 3.23
N LEU A 139 -0.02 -11.16 2.20
CA LEU A 139 0.75 -11.31 0.96
C LEU A 139 1.29 -9.96 0.50
N SER A 140 2.50 -9.97 -0.06
CA SER A 140 3.14 -8.82 -0.71
C SER A 140 4.09 -9.31 -1.81
N MET A 141 4.63 -8.38 -2.58
CA MET A 141 5.63 -8.66 -3.62
C MET A 141 6.91 -9.33 -3.10
N ALA A 142 7.24 -9.15 -1.83
CA ALA A 142 8.49 -9.66 -1.25
C ALA A 142 8.30 -10.82 -0.27
N GLY A 143 7.05 -11.24 -0.01
CA GLY A 143 6.81 -12.28 0.98
C GLY A 143 5.37 -12.40 1.43
N LEU A 144 5.14 -13.39 2.27
CA LEU A 144 3.84 -13.72 2.82
C LEU A 144 3.95 -14.11 4.29
N PHE A 145 2.80 -14.23 4.95
CA PHE A 145 2.71 -14.82 6.28
C PHE A 145 1.82 -16.07 6.23
N PHE A 146 2.37 -17.20 6.65
CA PHE A 146 1.63 -18.45 6.83
C PHE A 146 1.21 -18.60 8.29
N ARG A 147 -0.06 -18.89 8.52
CA ARG A 147 -0.52 -19.58 9.72
C ARG A 147 -0.23 -21.07 9.55
N SER A 148 0.50 -21.65 10.50
CA SER A 148 0.99 -23.02 10.37
C SER A 148 1.07 -23.75 11.71
N PRO A 149 0.80 -25.07 11.74
CA PRO A 149 0.92 -25.88 12.95
C PRO A 149 2.37 -26.28 13.27
N LEU A 150 3.31 -26.18 12.31
CA LEU A 150 4.69 -26.61 12.53
C LEU A 150 5.56 -25.51 13.15
N LYS A 151 6.57 -25.95 13.90
CA LYS A 151 7.62 -25.08 14.43
C LYS A 151 8.75 -25.02 13.43
N LEU A 152 8.81 -23.92 12.70
CA LEU A 152 9.97 -23.57 11.87
C LEU A 152 10.90 -22.65 12.65
N ALA A 153 12.16 -22.60 12.24
CA ALA A 153 13.14 -21.66 12.75
C ALA A 153 13.36 -20.50 11.79
N LYS A 154 13.74 -19.34 12.33
CA LYS A 154 14.22 -18.22 11.52
C LYS A 154 15.46 -18.66 10.73
N GLY A 155 15.45 -18.39 9.43
CA GLY A 155 16.52 -18.79 8.52
C GLY A 155 16.24 -20.07 7.75
N ASP A 156 15.19 -20.82 8.09
CA ASP A 156 14.80 -22.02 7.34
C ASP A 156 14.44 -21.66 5.90
N ARG A 157 14.86 -22.52 4.96
CA ARG A 157 14.50 -22.42 3.55
C ARG A 157 13.26 -23.24 3.25
N ILE A 158 12.32 -22.63 2.55
CA ILE A 158 10.99 -23.17 2.32
C ILE A 158 10.62 -23.00 0.85
N SER A 159 10.03 -24.05 0.27
CA SER A 159 9.28 -23.97 -1.00
C SER A 159 7.80 -23.84 -0.64
N ALA A 160 7.14 -22.83 -1.17
CA ALA A 160 5.74 -22.52 -0.89
C ALA A 160 4.93 -22.45 -2.19
N VAL A 161 3.70 -22.93 -2.13
CA VAL A 161 2.73 -22.90 -3.23
C VAL A 161 1.44 -22.28 -2.74
N PHE A 162 0.91 -21.31 -3.46
CA PHE A 162 -0.38 -20.69 -3.14
C PHE A 162 -1.09 -20.21 -4.42
N PRO A 163 -2.44 -20.22 -4.45
CA PRO A 163 -3.21 -19.78 -5.60
C PRO A 163 -3.37 -18.26 -5.61
N LEU A 164 -3.33 -17.68 -6.81
CA LEU A 164 -3.86 -16.34 -7.08
C LEU A 164 -5.32 -16.50 -7.51
N LEU A 165 -6.23 -16.54 -6.53
CA LEU A 165 -7.65 -16.74 -6.80
C LEU A 165 -8.18 -15.68 -7.79
N GLY A 166 -9.00 -16.11 -8.75
CA GLY A 166 -9.48 -15.27 -9.84
C GLY A 166 -8.54 -15.18 -11.06
N HIS A 167 -7.27 -15.58 -10.94
CA HIS A 167 -6.31 -15.57 -12.06
C HIS A 167 -6.02 -16.96 -12.63
N SER A 168 -6.62 -18.02 -12.08
CA SER A 168 -6.38 -19.42 -12.48
C SER A 168 -4.90 -19.80 -12.53
N LYS A 169 -4.09 -19.22 -11.61
CA LYS A 169 -2.65 -19.42 -11.52
C LYS A 169 -2.26 -19.78 -10.09
N GLU A 170 -1.33 -20.72 -9.96
CA GLU A 170 -0.65 -21.00 -8.71
C GLU A 170 0.78 -20.46 -8.78
N LEU A 171 1.26 -19.86 -7.70
CA LEU A 171 2.65 -19.44 -7.56
C LEU A 171 3.39 -20.44 -6.69
N GLU A 172 4.46 -21.00 -7.25
CA GLU A 172 5.48 -21.71 -6.51
C GLU A 172 6.69 -20.80 -6.32
N VAL A 173 7.07 -20.57 -5.06
CA VAL A 173 8.14 -19.66 -4.69
C VAL A 173 9.10 -20.32 -3.71
N GLU A 174 10.37 -19.98 -3.81
CA GLU A 174 11.35 -20.29 -2.78
C GLU A 174 11.58 -19.08 -1.88
N GLY A 175 11.73 -19.33 -0.59
CA GLY A 175 11.93 -18.26 0.39
C GLY A 175 12.67 -18.69 1.63
N THR A 176 12.94 -17.70 2.48
CA THR A 176 13.56 -17.87 3.79
C THR A 176 12.64 -17.37 4.88
N VAL A 177 12.53 -18.11 5.98
CA VAL A 177 11.76 -17.69 7.16
C VAL A 177 12.43 -16.48 7.80
N LEU A 178 11.75 -15.34 7.81
CA LEU A 178 12.26 -14.06 8.34
C LEU A 178 12.00 -13.92 9.84
N TYR A 179 10.85 -14.40 10.29
CA TYR A 179 10.41 -14.39 11.68
C TYR A 179 9.36 -15.47 11.91
N VAL A 180 9.20 -15.86 13.17
CA VAL A 180 8.21 -16.85 13.62
C VAL A 180 7.37 -16.19 14.70
N ILE A 181 6.07 -16.50 14.70
CA ILE A 181 5.13 -16.12 15.75
C ILE A 181 4.80 -17.40 16.52
N GLU A 182 5.20 -17.43 17.78
CA GLU A 182 4.84 -18.51 18.71
C GLU A 182 3.44 -18.26 19.29
N PRO A 183 2.65 -19.32 19.56
CA PRO A 183 1.31 -19.17 20.11
C PRO A 183 1.36 -18.57 21.52
N ALA A 184 0.66 -17.45 21.73
CA ALA A 184 0.60 -16.76 23.01
C ALA A 184 -0.80 -16.13 23.25
N PRO A 185 -1.23 -15.90 24.49
CA PRO A 185 -2.52 -15.25 24.76
C PRO A 185 -2.69 -13.90 24.03
N GLN A 186 -1.61 -13.13 23.88
CA GLN A 186 -1.64 -11.80 23.26
C GLN A 186 -1.88 -11.84 21.74
N ASN A 187 -1.65 -13.00 21.10
CA ASN A 187 -1.91 -13.19 19.66
C ASN A 187 -3.05 -14.19 19.40
N ASN A 188 -3.91 -14.43 20.40
CA ASN A 188 -4.97 -15.43 20.34
C ASN A 188 -4.47 -16.83 19.97
N TYR A 189 -3.28 -17.20 20.48
CA TYR A 189 -2.60 -18.45 20.19
C TYR A 189 -2.36 -18.69 18.69
N MET A 190 -2.23 -17.61 17.91
CA MET A 190 -1.83 -17.70 16.51
C MET A 190 -0.37 -18.17 16.41
N GLN A 191 -0.15 -19.22 15.63
CA GLN A 191 1.17 -19.71 15.27
C GLN A 191 1.39 -19.58 13.77
N GLY A 192 2.59 -19.15 13.38
CA GLY A 192 2.91 -18.97 11.98
C GLY A 192 4.28 -18.37 11.75
N PHE A 193 4.60 -18.08 10.49
CA PHE A 193 5.89 -17.53 10.13
C PHE A 193 5.78 -16.59 8.92
N GLY A 194 6.65 -15.58 8.91
CA GLY A 194 6.84 -14.70 7.76
C GLY A 194 7.87 -15.29 6.81
N LEU A 195 7.47 -15.55 5.57
CA LEU A 195 8.34 -16.02 4.50
C LEU A 195 8.74 -14.84 3.62
N GLY A 196 10.04 -14.60 3.46
CA GLY A 196 10.56 -13.67 2.46
C GLY A 196 10.93 -14.42 1.18
N PHE A 197 10.48 -13.96 0.02
CA PHE A 197 10.79 -14.58 -1.26
C PHE A 197 12.25 -14.32 -1.63
N THR A 198 12.95 -15.35 -2.10
CA THR A 198 14.38 -15.24 -2.50
C THR A 198 14.51 -14.55 -3.85
N SER A 199 13.69 -14.95 -4.81
CA SER A 199 13.53 -14.31 -6.11
C SER A 199 12.20 -14.75 -6.73
N LEU A 200 11.53 -13.83 -7.40
CA LEU A 200 10.43 -14.13 -8.30
C LEU A 200 10.95 -13.98 -9.72
N ASN A 201 10.59 -14.89 -10.61
CA ASN A 201 10.83 -14.64 -12.03
C ASN A 201 9.89 -13.52 -12.53
N THR A 202 10.20 -12.93 -13.68
CA THR A 202 9.45 -11.78 -14.22
C THR A 202 7.95 -12.09 -14.37
N GLU A 203 7.61 -13.28 -14.86
CA GLU A 203 6.21 -13.70 -15.05
C GLU A 203 5.47 -13.79 -13.70
N GLN A 204 6.07 -14.43 -12.70
CA GLN A 204 5.53 -14.55 -11.35
C GLN A 204 5.35 -13.18 -10.68
N ALA A 205 6.34 -12.30 -10.83
CA ALA A 205 6.29 -10.95 -10.30
C ALA A 205 5.10 -10.18 -10.92
N THR A 206 4.94 -10.22 -12.24
CA THR A 206 3.81 -9.56 -12.93
C THR A 206 2.46 -10.12 -12.48
N PHE A 207 2.31 -11.45 -12.38
CA PHE A 207 1.06 -12.04 -11.92
C PHE A 207 0.73 -11.67 -10.47
N LEU A 208 1.74 -11.69 -9.59
CA LEU A 208 1.58 -11.35 -8.18
C LEU A 208 1.25 -9.88 -7.99
N GLU A 209 1.93 -8.98 -8.71
CA GLU A 209 1.69 -7.54 -8.68
C GLU A 209 0.25 -7.22 -9.07
N ARG A 210 -0.19 -7.77 -10.21
CA ARG A 210 -1.55 -7.60 -10.71
C ARG A 210 -2.59 -8.16 -9.74
N PHE A 211 -2.36 -9.35 -9.18
CA PHE A 211 -3.26 -9.92 -8.16
C PHE A 211 -3.34 -9.04 -6.92
N ILE A 212 -2.20 -8.51 -6.46
CA ILE A 212 -2.15 -7.63 -5.29
C ILE A 212 -2.94 -6.35 -5.53
N GLU A 213 -2.73 -5.73 -6.69
CA GLU A 213 -3.44 -4.52 -7.10
C GLU A 213 -4.94 -4.77 -7.22
N GLU A 214 -5.37 -5.75 -8.01
CA GLU A 214 -6.79 -6.04 -8.21
C GLU A 214 -7.50 -6.37 -6.89
N SER A 215 -6.88 -7.21 -6.05
CA SER A 215 -7.47 -7.57 -4.74
C SER A 215 -7.56 -6.37 -3.81
N PHE A 216 -6.52 -5.51 -3.79
CA PHE A 216 -6.52 -4.28 -3.00
C PHE A 216 -7.66 -3.34 -3.42
N LEU A 217 -7.78 -3.08 -4.72
CA LEU A 217 -8.77 -2.14 -5.25
C LEU A 217 -10.20 -2.66 -5.06
N ASN A 218 -10.42 -3.97 -5.19
CA ASN A 218 -11.71 -4.58 -4.89
C ASN A 218 -12.09 -4.43 -3.40
N GLU A 219 -11.14 -4.59 -2.49
CA GLU A 219 -11.37 -4.40 -1.06
C GLU A 219 -11.71 -2.94 -0.74
N VAL A 220 -10.95 -1.99 -1.31
CA VAL A 220 -11.22 -0.54 -1.14
C VAL A 220 -12.59 -0.16 -1.69
N ALA A 221 -12.96 -0.65 -2.87
CA ALA A 221 -14.25 -0.37 -3.50
C ALA A 221 -15.43 -0.95 -2.70
N ALA A 222 -15.24 -2.06 -2.00
CA ALA A 222 -16.30 -2.68 -1.18
C ALA A 222 -16.57 -1.94 0.14
N CYS A 223 -15.64 -1.11 0.64
CA CYS A 223 -15.71 -0.50 1.97
C CYS A 223 -16.40 0.88 2.06
N GLN A 224 -17.20 1.33 1.08
CA GLN A 224 -17.66 2.73 1.02
C GLN A 224 -18.53 3.18 2.22
N PRO A 225 -18.11 4.26 2.90
CA PRO A 225 -18.75 5.55 2.60
C PRO A 225 -17.73 6.69 2.41
N GLY A 226 -17.87 7.46 1.32
CA GLY A 226 -16.96 8.56 0.94
C GLY A 226 -17.54 9.54 -0.10
N VAL A 227 -16.73 10.50 -0.55
CA VAL A 227 -17.10 11.55 -1.50
C VAL A 227 -17.20 10.97 -2.91
N GLY A 228 -18.40 10.58 -3.34
CA GLY A 228 -18.66 10.12 -4.71
C GLY A 228 -18.25 8.67 -5.00
N ASP A 229 -18.38 8.28 -6.26
CA ASP A 229 -18.16 6.91 -6.71
C ASP A 229 -16.67 6.65 -6.97
N PHE A 230 -16.16 5.50 -6.50
CA PHE A 230 -14.78 5.10 -6.72
C PHE A 230 -14.52 4.88 -8.22
N SER A 231 -13.53 5.58 -8.78
CA SER A 231 -13.21 5.52 -10.21
C SER A 231 -11.82 4.93 -10.46
N ALA A 232 -11.80 3.68 -10.94
CA ALA A 232 -10.57 2.97 -11.27
C ALA A 232 -9.80 3.59 -12.47
N THR A 233 -10.41 4.51 -13.24
CA THR A 233 -9.72 5.17 -14.37
C THR A 233 -8.66 6.16 -13.92
N GLN A 234 -8.67 6.55 -12.64
CA GLN A 234 -7.67 7.43 -12.04
C GLN A 234 -6.39 6.67 -11.62
N LEU A 235 -6.36 5.35 -11.78
CA LEU A 235 -5.24 4.48 -11.43
C LEU A 235 -4.60 3.88 -12.69
N LYS A 236 -3.27 3.70 -12.67
CA LYS A 236 -2.59 2.92 -13.71
C LYS A 236 -3.03 1.45 -13.61
N ARG A 237 -2.98 0.76 -14.74
CA ARG A 237 -3.21 -0.69 -14.85
C ARG A 237 -2.02 -1.31 -15.56
#